data_AF-A0A1G8GF83-F1
#
_entry.id   AF-A0A1G8GF83-F1
#
_cell.length_a   1.000
_cell.length_b   1.000
_cell.length_c   1.000
_cell.angle_alpha   90.00
_cell.angle_beta   90.00
_cell.angle_gamma   90.00
#
_symmetry.space_group_name_H-M   'P 1'
#
loop_
_entity.id
_entity.type
_entity.pdbx_description
1 polymer ?
#
loop_
_entity_poly.entity_id
_entity_poly.type
_entity_poly.pdbx_seq_one_letter_code
_entity_poly.pdbx_strand_id
1 'polypeptide(L)'
;MITLTDIHIQRLHAEAARLSEEADRRLATAEDTDDSDDWDAWKEADGIATGYKLALQDVVREAADPEPAPPTPTLTYDDWRDQYRPIANTVADWAPFDGAMFKTYGPELDAVRAAEPACIWTLVDGDDDDMYVLSGCHLVDRLGYFITERPWAGDEPVEILVD
;
A
#
# COMPACT_ATOMS: atom_id res chain seq x y z
N MET A 1 1.50 -1.95 -15.49
CA MET A 1 1.39 -0.62 -14.90
C MET A 1 0.09 -0.56 -14.15
N ILE A 2 0.18 -0.85 -12.86
CA ILE A 2 -0.83 -0.49 -11.87
C ILE A 2 -0.11 0.64 -11.12
N THR A 3 -0.47 1.87 -11.45
CA THR A 3 0.04 3.11 -10.85
C THR A 3 -0.29 3.16 -9.35
N LEU A 4 0.28 4.10 -8.61
CA LEU A 4 -0.06 4.32 -7.19
C LEU A 4 -1.56 4.62 -7.01
N THR A 5 -2.14 5.30 -8.00
CA THR A 5 -3.59 5.43 -8.18
C THR A 5 -4.26 4.07 -8.27
N ASP A 6 -3.74 3.12 -9.04
CA ASP A 6 -4.37 1.82 -9.21
C ASP A 6 -4.38 1.00 -7.90
N ILE A 7 -3.33 1.03 -7.06
CA ILE A 7 -3.35 0.34 -5.75
C ILE A 7 -4.34 0.99 -4.78
N HIS A 8 -4.35 2.33 -4.72
CA HIS A 8 -5.30 3.08 -3.91
C HIS A 8 -6.76 2.82 -4.37
N ILE A 9 -6.98 2.77 -5.68
CA ILE A 9 -8.26 2.44 -6.30
C ILE A 9 -8.64 0.97 -6.05
N GLN A 10 -7.68 0.03 -6.06
CA GLN A 10 -7.94 -1.36 -5.71
C GLN A 10 -8.37 -1.49 -4.24
N ARG A 11 -7.75 -0.72 -3.33
CA ARG A 11 -8.13 -0.67 -1.92
C ARG A 11 -9.52 -0.06 -1.71
N LEU A 12 -9.82 1.06 -2.39
CA LEU A 12 -11.15 1.66 -2.38
C LEU A 12 -12.22 0.73 -2.95
N HIS A 13 -11.93 0.01 -4.04
CA HIS A 13 -12.86 -0.97 -4.61
C HIS A 13 -13.11 -2.14 -3.65
N ALA A 14 -12.09 -2.64 -2.96
CA ALA A 14 -12.25 -3.71 -1.98
C ALA A 14 -13.11 -3.26 -0.77
N GLU A 15 -12.90 -2.03 -0.30
CA GLU A 15 -13.70 -1.46 0.79
C GLU A 15 -15.15 -1.19 0.38
N ALA A 16 -15.37 -0.68 -0.82
CA ALA A 16 -16.71 -0.51 -1.39
C ALA A 16 -17.46 -1.84 -1.57
N ALA A 17 -16.76 -2.90 -2.02
CA ALA A 17 -17.33 -4.23 -2.14
C ALA A 17 -17.75 -4.80 -0.77
N ARG A 18 -16.91 -4.64 0.25
CA ARG A 18 -17.23 -5.07 1.63
C ARG A 18 -18.45 -4.35 2.19
N LEU A 19 -18.56 -3.05 1.93
CA LEU A 19 -19.70 -2.24 2.34
C LEU A 19 -20.99 -2.65 1.61
N SER A 20 -20.90 -3.02 0.33
CA SER A 20 -22.02 -3.57 -0.43
C SER A 20 -22.48 -4.92 0.11
N GLU A 21 -21.56 -5.85 0.39
CA GLU A 21 -21.90 -7.18 0.94
C GLU A 21 -22.52 -7.09 2.34
N GLU A 22 -22.09 -6.12 3.16
CA GLU A 22 -22.71 -5.83 4.45
C GLU A 22 -24.13 -5.28 4.29
N ALA A 23 -24.36 -4.42 3.30
CA ALA A 23 -25.69 -3.88 3.00
C ALA A 23 -26.63 -5.00 2.50
N ASP A 24 -26.17 -5.86 1.58
CA ASP A 24 -26.96 -7.00 1.07
C ASP A 24 -27.32 -7.99 2.20
N ARG A 25 -26.40 -8.24 3.14
CA ARG A 25 -26.68 -9.11 4.29
C ARG A 25 -27.73 -8.51 5.22
N ARG A 26 -27.71 -7.20 5.43
CA ARG A 26 -28.71 -6.48 6.23
C ARG A 26 -30.06 -6.44 5.52
N LEU A 27 -30.08 -6.27 4.20
CA LEU A 27 -31.30 -6.34 3.39
C LEU A 27 -31.93 -7.74 3.45
N ALA A 28 -31.14 -8.80 3.28
CA ALA A 28 -31.62 -10.18 3.39
C ALA A 28 -32.19 -10.51 4.78
N THR A 29 -31.64 -9.89 5.84
CA THR A 29 -32.16 -10.03 7.21
C THR A 29 -33.51 -9.31 7.38
N ALA A 30 -33.73 -8.22 6.65
CA ALA A 30 -35.00 -7.49 6.61
C ALA A 30 -36.05 -8.14 5.69
N GLU A 31 -35.64 -8.91 4.68
CA GLU A 31 -36.57 -9.65 3.80
C GLU A 31 -37.18 -10.90 4.47
N ASP A 32 -36.55 -11.43 5.52
CA ASP A 32 -37.03 -12.61 6.28
C ASP A 32 -38.14 -12.27 7.31
N THR A 33 -38.47 -10.98 7.48
CA THR A 33 -39.60 -10.54 8.31
C THR A 33 -40.87 -10.45 7.46
N ASP A 34 -41.58 -11.58 7.35
CA ASP A 34 -42.83 -11.73 6.57
C ASP A 34 -44.05 -11.11 7.31
N ASP A 35 -43.96 -9.82 7.67
CA ASP A 35 -45.11 -9.04 8.14
C ASP A 35 -45.28 -7.77 7.30
N SER A 36 -46.11 -7.87 6.26
CA SER A 36 -46.32 -6.84 5.24
C SER A 36 -46.92 -5.52 5.79
N ASP A 37 -47.37 -5.48 7.05
CA ASP A 37 -47.90 -4.28 7.71
C ASP A 37 -46.91 -3.61 8.66
N ASP A 38 -45.66 -4.07 8.72
CA ASP A 38 -44.62 -3.46 9.57
C ASP A 38 -44.01 -2.20 8.93
N TRP A 39 -44.73 -1.08 9.06
CA TRP A 39 -44.27 0.24 8.68
C TRP A 39 -42.99 0.69 9.40
N ASP A 40 -42.61 0.05 10.51
CA ASP A 40 -41.36 0.36 11.21
C ASP A 40 -40.16 -0.32 10.54
N ALA A 41 -40.32 -1.51 9.94
CA ALA A 41 -39.29 -2.16 9.13
C ALA A 41 -38.90 -1.35 7.88
N TRP A 42 -39.87 -0.69 7.22
CA TRP A 42 -39.61 0.18 6.07
C TRP A 42 -38.90 1.49 6.47
N LYS A 43 -39.20 2.05 7.65
CA LYS A 43 -38.46 3.20 8.20
C LYS A 43 -37.05 2.83 8.60
N GLU A 44 -36.85 1.62 9.12
CA GLU A 44 -35.54 1.10 9.47
C GLU A 44 -34.68 0.88 8.21
N ALA A 45 -35.26 0.32 7.15
CA ALA A 45 -34.62 0.18 5.85
C ALA A 45 -34.26 1.54 5.21
N ASP A 46 -35.16 2.52 5.23
CA ASP A 46 -34.89 3.88 4.72
C ASP A 46 -33.84 4.61 5.57
N GLY A 47 -33.84 4.37 6.89
CA GLY A 47 -32.81 4.84 7.81
C GLY A 47 -31.44 4.22 7.52
N ILE A 48 -31.39 2.92 7.21
CA ILE A 48 -30.16 2.21 6.82
C ILE A 48 -29.65 2.72 5.47
N ALA A 49 -30.53 2.87 4.47
CA ALA A 49 -30.16 3.41 3.16
C ALA A 49 -29.65 4.85 3.26
N THR A 50 -30.28 5.67 4.10
CA THR A 50 -29.85 7.05 4.38
C THR A 50 -28.50 7.07 5.10
N GLY A 51 -28.31 6.20 6.09
CA GLY A 51 -27.04 6.04 6.80
C GLY A 51 -25.89 5.63 5.86
N TYR A 52 -26.16 4.72 4.93
CA TYR A 52 -25.20 4.28 3.91
C TYR A 52 -24.85 5.42 2.93
N LYS A 53 -25.86 6.17 2.47
CA LYS A 53 -25.67 7.32 1.60
C LYS A 53 -24.84 8.42 2.24
N LEU A 54 -25.05 8.69 3.53
CA LEU A 54 -24.25 9.65 4.30
C LEU A 54 -22.81 9.16 4.48
N ALA A 55 -22.62 7.89 4.85
CA ALA A 55 -21.28 7.30 4.96
C ALA A 55 -20.52 7.35 3.63
N LEU A 56 -21.18 7.06 2.49
CA LEU A 56 -20.58 7.22 1.17
C LEU A 56 -20.26 8.67 0.83
N GLN A 57 -21.12 9.62 1.21
CA GLN A 57 -20.86 11.05 1.00
C GLN A 57 -19.69 11.56 1.84
N ASP A 58 -19.51 11.02 3.06
CA ASP A 58 -18.38 11.35 3.93
C ASP A 58 -17.08 10.76 3.37
N VAL A 59 -17.09 9.50 2.92
CA VAL A 59 -15.94 8.88 2.22
C VAL A 59 -15.57 9.65 0.96
N VAL A 60 -16.55 10.07 0.16
CA VAL A 60 -16.32 10.89 -1.04
C VAL A 60 -15.80 12.28 -0.68
N ARG A 61 -16.26 12.87 0.42
CA ARG A 61 -15.78 14.18 0.89
C ARG A 61 -14.34 14.09 1.42
N GLU A 62 -14.02 13.04 2.15
CA GLU A 62 -12.68 12.80 2.68
C GLU A 62 -11.68 12.45 1.57
N ALA A 63 -12.11 11.73 0.53
CA ALA A 63 -11.32 11.54 -0.68
C ALA A 63 -11.16 12.84 -1.51
N ALA A 64 -12.09 13.78 -1.40
CA ALA A 64 -12.07 15.04 -2.15
C ALA A 64 -11.31 16.18 -1.44
N ASP A 65 -11.14 16.10 -0.13
CA ASP A 65 -10.46 17.10 0.70
C ASP A 65 -9.78 16.40 1.89
N PRO A 66 -8.62 15.74 1.70
CA PRO A 66 -7.93 15.09 2.79
C PRO A 66 -7.53 16.19 3.79
N GLU A 67 -8.03 16.12 5.02
CA GLU A 67 -7.45 16.90 6.12
C GLU A 67 -5.93 16.70 6.05
N PRO A 68 -5.11 17.77 6.16
CA PRO A 68 -3.67 17.61 6.11
C PRO A 68 -3.28 16.73 7.30
N ALA A 69 -2.98 15.46 7.01
CA ALA A 69 -2.52 14.52 8.01
C ALA A 69 -1.36 15.18 8.75
N PRO A 70 -1.31 15.13 10.10
CA PRO A 70 -0.13 15.58 10.82
C PRO A 70 1.08 14.91 10.19
N PRO A 71 2.21 15.62 9.95
CA PRO A 71 3.34 15.02 9.27
C PRO A 71 3.78 13.81 10.09
N THR A 72 3.45 12.61 9.59
CA THR A 72 4.06 11.37 10.04
C THR A 72 5.56 11.61 9.94
N PRO A 73 6.38 11.34 10.96
CA PRO A 73 7.82 11.46 10.80
C PRO A 73 8.24 10.51 9.66
N THR A 74 8.38 11.09 8.47
CA THR A 74 8.74 10.37 7.25
C THR A 74 10.17 9.94 7.43
N LEU A 75 10.42 8.63 7.46
CA LEU A 75 11.77 8.08 7.44
C LEU A 75 12.46 8.61 6.18
N THR A 76 13.54 9.38 6.33
CA THR A 76 14.30 9.91 5.19
C THR A 76 15.20 8.84 4.58
N TYR A 77 15.72 9.09 3.37
CA TYR A 77 16.68 8.19 2.75
C TYR A 77 17.96 8.03 3.58
N ASP A 78 18.47 9.13 4.15
CA ASP A 78 19.62 9.11 5.06
C ASP A 78 19.32 8.33 6.36
N ASP A 79 18.15 8.53 6.97
CA ASP A 79 17.76 7.76 8.16
C ASP A 79 17.69 6.26 7.84
N TRP A 80 17.20 5.89 6.65
CA TRP A 80 17.16 4.51 6.18
C TRP A 80 18.56 3.93 6.00
N ARG A 81 19.48 4.68 5.38
CA ARG A 81 20.87 4.25 5.22
C ARG A 81 21.53 4.01 6.56
N ASP A 82 21.34 4.92 7.52
CA ASP A 82 21.91 4.81 8.86
C ASP A 82 21.30 3.64 9.66
N GLN A 83 19.99 3.44 9.51
CA GLN A 83 19.25 2.41 10.23
C GLN A 83 19.56 1.00 9.70
N TYR A 84 19.45 0.79 8.39
CA TYR A 84 19.48 -0.54 7.78
C TYR A 84 20.82 -0.92 7.15
N ARG A 85 21.65 0.07 6.81
CA ARG A 85 23.01 -0.11 6.28
C ARG A 85 23.04 -1.01 5.04
N PRO A 86 22.75 -0.44 3.86
CA PRO A 86 22.84 -1.16 2.60
C PRO A 86 24.26 -1.69 2.39
N ILE A 87 24.39 -2.97 2.01
CA ILE A 87 25.68 -3.58 1.77
C ILE A 87 26.16 -3.25 0.35
N ALA A 88 27.48 -3.16 0.19
CA ALA A 88 28.08 -3.01 -1.14
C ALA A 88 27.79 -4.24 -2.02
N ASN A 89 27.41 -3.99 -3.26
CA ASN A 89 27.29 -4.98 -4.30
C ASN A 89 28.68 -5.43 -4.76
N THR A 90 29.15 -6.55 -4.20
CA THR A 90 30.43 -7.16 -4.55
C THR A 90 30.36 -8.06 -5.80
N VAL A 91 29.19 -8.21 -6.41
CA VAL A 91 28.98 -9.06 -7.60
C VAL A 91 29.37 -8.30 -8.88
N ALA A 92 29.26 -6.98 -8.87
CA ALA A 92 29.67 -6.10 -9.96
C ALA A 92 30.90 -5.27 -9.59
N ASP A 93 31.75 -4.95 -10.56
CA ASP A 93 32.92 -4.09 -10.36
C ASP A 93 32.53 -2.62 -10.06
N TRP A 94 31.33 -2.22 -10.48
CA TRP A 94 30.76 -0.90 -10.22
C TRP A 94 29.24 -0.99 -10.16
N ALA A 95 28.63 -0.30 -9.19
CA ALA A 95 27.19 -0.18 -9.06
C ALA A 95 26.79 1.25 -8.64
N PRO A 96 25.57 1.71 -9.00
CA PRO A 96 24.99 2.95 -8.50
C PRO A 96 24.77 2.94 -6.96
N PHE A 97 24.37 4.08 -6.40
CA PHE A 97 24.08 4.26 -4.97
C PHE A 97 25.25 3.85 -4.07
N ASP A 98 26.40 4.51 -4.23
CA ASP A 98 27.64 4.20 -3.50
C ASP A 98 28.08 2.72 -3.64
N GLY A 99 27.71 2.08 -4.75
CA GLY A 99 28.02 0.68 -5.00
C GLY A 99 27.04 -0.31 -4.34
N ALA A 100 25.92 0.12 -3.76
CA ALA A 100 25.02 -0.75 -3.01
C ALA A 100 23.86 -1.36 -3.82
N MET A 101 23.58 -0.84 -5.03
CA MET A 101 22.44 -1.31 -5.83
C MET A 101 22.75 -2.62 -6.58
N PHE A 102 21.84 -3.59 -6.49
CA PHE A 102 21.84 -4.84 -7.24
C PHE A 102 20.85 -4.79 -8.40
N LYS A 103 21.23 -5.35 -9.55
CA LYS A 103 20.37 -5.43 -10.74
C LYS A 103 19.24 -6.45 -10.60
N THR A 104 18.28 -6.32 -11.51
CA THR A 104 17.05 -7.10 -11.56
C THR A 104 17.16 -8.41 -12.36
N TYR A 105 18.37 -8.79 -12.77
CA TYR A 105 18.69 -9.98 -13.58
C TYR A 105 20.12 -10.47 -13.32
N GLY A 106 20.40 -11.70 -13.79
CA GLY A 106 21.74 -12.29 -13.77
C GLY A 106 22.26 -12.60 -12.35
N PRO A 107 23.59 -12.69 -12.18
CA PRO A 107 24.21 -13.08 -10.91
C PRO A 107 23.87 -12.16 -9.73
N GLU A 108 23.61 -10.88 -10.00
CA GLU A 108 23.19 -9.91 -8.98
C GLU A 108 21.80 -10.25 -8.43
N LEU A 109 20.85 -10.63 -9.29
CA LEU A 109 19.52 -11.07 -8.86
C LEU A 109 19.60 -12.38 -8.07
N ASP A 110 20.50 -13.29 -8.44
CA ASP A 110 20.69 -14.53 -7.70
C ASP A 110 21.22 -14.26 -6.28
N ALA A 111 22.09 -13.26 -6.10
CA ALA A 111 22.51 -12.79 -4.79
C ALA A 111 21.35 -12.20 -3.97
N VAL A 112 20.49 -11.39 -4.60
CA VAL A 112 19.27 -10.85 -3.96
C VAL A 112 18.33 -11.98 -3.52
N ARG A 113 18.11 -12.98 -4.38
CA ARG A 113 17.24 -14.14 -4.07
C ARG A 113 17.78 -15.03 -2.95
N ALA A 114 19.09 -15.01 -2.72
CA ALA A 114 19.74 -15.75 -1.65
C ALA A 114 19.75 -15.00 -0.31
N ALA A 115 19.42 -13.70 -0.30
CA ALA A 115 19.37 -12.88 0.91
C ALA A 115 18.10 -13.13 1.72
N GLU A 116 18.15 -12.78 3.01
CA GLU A 116 16.98 -12.82 3.89
C GLU A 116 15.89 -11.85 3.37
N PRO A 117 14.64 -12.29 3.17
CA PRO A 117 13.59 -11.46 2.56
C PRO A 117 13.35 -10.13 3.28
N ALA A 118 13.48 -10.12 4.61
CA ALA A 118 13.33 -8.93 5.45
C ALA A 118 14.47 -7.91 5.26
N CYS A 119 15.61 -8.31 4.69
CA CYS A 119 16.72 -7.42 4.40
C CYS A 119 16.70 -6.91 2.94
N ILE A 120 15.74 -7.34 2.12
CA ILE A 120 15.62 -6.91 0.73
C ILE A 120 14.74 -5.66 0.67
N TRP A 121 15.24 -4.66 -0.05
CA TRP A 121 14.50 -3.45 -0.39
C TRP A 121 14.52 -3.28 -1.91
N THR A 122 13.44 -2.73 -2.47
CA THR A 122 13.33 -2.54 -3.92
C THR A 122 13.37 -1.07 -4.27
N LEU A 123 14.25 -0.70 -5.20
CA LEU A 123 14.25 0.62 -5.81
C LEU A 123 13.21 0.63 -6.95
N VAL A 124 12.28 1.56 -6.92
CA VAL A 124 11.25 1.75 -7.96
C VAL A 124 11.32 3.15 -8.55
N ASP A 125 10.84 3.26 -9.78
CA ASP A 125 10.63 4.52 -10.48
C ASP A 125 9.25 5.08 -10.11
N GLY A 126 9.19 6.32 -9.67
CA GLY A 126 7.97 7.03 -9.31
C GLY A 126 7.47 7.95 -10.42
N ASP A 127 6.47 8.78 -10.08
CA ASP A 127 6.01 9.85 -10.96
C ASP A 127 6.99 11.04 -10.91
N ASP A 128 7.02 11.85 -11.97
CA ASP A 128 7.82 13.10 -12.05
C ASP A 128 9.34 12.95 -11.78
N ASP A 129 9.93 11.82 -12.19
CA ASP A 129 11.36 11.46 -12.01
C ASP A 129 11.77 11.19 -10.54
N ASP A 130 10.82 11.05 -9.62
CA ASP A 130 11.10 10.63 -8.25
C ASP A 130 11.48 9.15 -8.18
N MET A 131 12.36 8.78 -7.24
CA MET A 131 12.71 7.38 -6.96
C MET A 131 12.37 7.02 -5.52
N TYR A 132 11.89 5.80 -5.32
CA TYR A 132 11.50 5.31 -4.00
C TYR A 132 12.19 4.01 -3.65
N VAL A 133 12.56 3.86 -2.38
CA VAL A 133 12.98 2.60 -1.78
C VAL A 133 11.83 2.01 -0.99
N LEU A 134 11.37 0.84 -1.43
CA LEU A 134 10.27 0.11 -0.81
C LEU A 134 10.79 -1.05 0.02
N SER A 135 10.24 -1.27 1.21
CA SER A 135 10.51 -2.48 1.99
C SER A 135 10.03 -3.72 1.25
N GLY A 136 10.87 -4.75 1.18
CA GLY A 136 10.54 -6.03 0.56
C GLY A 136 11.05 -6.18 -0.89
N CYS A 137 10.82 -7.38 -1.44
CA CYS A 137 11.22 -7.76 -2.79
C CYS A 137 10.03 -7.66 -3.76
N HIS A 138 9.97 -6.57 -4.52
CA HIS A 138 8.89 -6.28 -5.46
C HIS A 138 9.31 -6.66 -6.88
N LEU A 139 8.37 -7.18 -7.68
CA LEU A 139 8.64 -7.66 -9.02
C LEU A 139 8.16 -6.71 -10.14
N VAL A 140 7.35 -5.70 -9.82
CA VAL A 140 6.76 -4.77 -10.78
C VAL A 140 7.42 -3.40 -10.63
N ASP A 141 7.64 -2.72 -11.76
CA ASP A 141 8.15 -1.33 -11.85
C ASP A 141 9.43 -1.07 -11.01
N ARG A 142 10.28 -2.09 -10.95
CA ARG A 142 11.55 -2.10 -10.21
C ARG A 142 12.74 -1.69 -11.08
N LEU A 143 13.59 -0.82 -10.55
CA LEU A 143 14.87 -0.41 -11.13
C LEU A 143 16.03 -1.27 -10.59
N GLY A 144 15.94 -1.71 -9.34
CA GLY A 144 17.00 -2.43 -8.65
C GLY A 144 16.61 -2.91 -7.26
N TYR A 145 17.55 -3.51 -6.55
CA TYR A 145 17.38 -3.93 -5.17
C TYR A 145 18.53 -3.45 -4.29
N PHE A 146 18.26 -3.35 -2.99
CA PHE A 146 19.27 -3.24 -1.96
C PHE A 146 19.17 -4.44 -1.02
N ILE A 147 20.32 -4.87 -0.50
CA ILE A 147 20.41 -5.83 0.59
C ILE A 147 20.95 -5.07 1.78
N THR A 148 20.34 -5.23 2.95
CA THR A 148 20.66 -4.47 4.16
C THR A 148 21.23 -5.36 5.26
N GLU A 149 22.10 -4.81 6.12
CA GLU A 149 22.65 -5.53 7.27
C GLU A 149 21.57 -5.85 8.31
N ARG A 150 20.55 -5.00 8.43
CA ARG A 150 19.48 -5.13 9.42
C ARG A 150 18.14 -5.38 8.73
N PRO A 151 17.30 -6.30 9.25
CA PRO A 151 16.02 -6.58 8.66
C PRO A 151 15.00 -5.47 8.96
N TRP A 152 14.10 -5.24 8.00
CA TRP A 152 12.81 -4.61 8.25
C TRP A 152 11.92 -5.56 9.05
N ALA A 153 11.33 -5.08 10.14
CA ALA A 153 10.49 -5.87 11.05
C ALA A 153 9.08 -5.30 11.22
N GLY A 154 8.68 -4.31 10.42
CA GLY A 154 7.33 -3.76 10.46
C GLY A 154 6.35 -4.61 9.66
N ASP A 155 5.08 -4.54 10.07
CA ASP A 155 3.99 -5.28 9.45
C ASP A 155 3.49 -4.62 8.15
N GLU A 156 3.65 -3.30 8.04
CA GLU A 156 3.23 -2.51 6.87
C GLU A 156 4.42 -2.20 5.97
N PRO A 157 4.21 -2.14 4.64
CA PRO A 157 5.24 -1.67 3.72
C PRO A 157 5.56 -0.20 3.97
N VAL A 158 6.84 0.15 3.88
CA VAL A 158 7.34 1.53 3.98
C VAL A 158 7.93 1.95 2.65
N GLU A 159 7.67 3.20 2.30
CA GLU A 159 8.14 3.86 1.08
C GLU A 159 9.00 5.06 1.47
N ILE A 160 10.16 5.19 0.85
CA ILE A 160 11.17 6.17 1.23
C ILE A 160 11.60 6.89 -0.04
N LEU A 161 11.29 8.18 -0.12
CA LEU A 161 11.75 9.03 -1.22
C LEU A 161 13.27 9.13 -1.18
N VAL A 162 13.91 8.96 -2.33
CA VAL A 162 15.35 9.19 -2.53
C VAL A 162 15.55 10.68 -2.87
N ASP A 163 16.29 11.40 -2.02
CA ASP A 163 16.58 12.85 -2.16
C ASP A 163 18.05 13.18 -2.49
#